data_AF-A0A657AME6-F1
#
_entry.id   AF-A0A657AME6-F1
#
_cell.length_a   1.000
_cell.length_b   1.000
_cell.length_c   1.000
_cell.angle_alpha   90.00
_cell.angle_beta   90.00
_cell.angle_gamma   90.00
#
_symmetry.space_group_name_H-M   'P 1'
#
loop_
_entity.id
_entity.type
_entity.pdbx_description
1 polymer ?
#
loop_
_entity_poly.entity_id
_entity_poly.type
_entity_poly.pdbx_seq_one_letter_code
_entity_poly.pdbx_strand_id
1 'polypeptide(L)'
;MSNWICNACSVIVEQSANKCTKCGCPKGASGDVTAKFQNPELYKSTKAAKSLQGILAALLLTPCFILVSIFQGKVAFFVLYAGSFMAALLGDKAFLKTVAGNSWAQKIIFCYVSFGSSLFGIRLYLDGQLSDSAIYWFAGIFMALYAAFFIYLKYSKQGVSFLEQYKSMRNN
;
A
#
# COMPACT_ATOMS: atom_id res chain seq x y z
N MET A 1 18.89 37.51 18.89
CA MET A 1 18.45 36.11 19.09
C MET A 1 17.11 35.96 18.37
N SER A 2 17.01 35.12 17.34
CA SER A 2 15.80 35.00 16.51
C SER A 2 14.90 33.88 17.03
N ASN A 3 13.66 34.24 17.35
CA ASN A 3 12.60 33.27 17.61
C ASN A 3 12.33 32.42 16.37
N TRP A 4 11.80 31.21 16.55
CA TRP A 4 11.44 30.32 15.44
C TRP A 4 9.93 30.10 15.40
N ILE A 5 9.40 29.85 14.20
CA ILE A 5 7.96 29.63 14.00
C ILE A 5 7.70 28.13 13.95
N CYS A 6 6.73 27.65 14.72
CA CYS A 6 6.35 26.25 14.69
C CYS A 6 5.62 25.89 13.39
N ASN A 7 6.16 24.93 12.62
CA ASN A 7 5.57 24.49 11.34
C ASN A 7 4.18 23.82 11.49
N ALA A 8 3.79 23.37 12.68
CA ALA A 8 2.52 22.67 12.90
C ALA A 8 1.36 23.61 13.28
N CYS A 9 1.63 24.69 14.01
CA CYS A 9 0.59 25.59 14.54
C CYS A 9 0.88 27.09 14.31
N SER A 10 1.96 27.41 13.60
CA SER A 10 2.39 28.76 13.22
C SER A 10 2.61 29.74 14.39
N VAL A 11 2.81 29.22 15.61
CA VAL A 11 3.10 30.03 16.80
C VAL A 11 4.59 30.34 16.85
N ILE A 12 4.93 31.56 17.25
CA ILE A 12 6.31 32.00 17.50
C ILE A 12 6.77 31.38 18.83
N VAL A 13 7.89 30.67 18.80
CA VAL A 13 8.48 29.96 19.93
C VAL A 13 9.86 30.54 20.23
N GLU A 14 10.18 30.65 21.52
CA GLU A 14 11.49 31.12 21.98
C GLU A 14 12.64 30.25 21.45
N GLN A 15 13.79 30.89 21.21
CA GLN A 15 14.93 30.23 20.58
C GLN A 15 15.51 29.08 21.41
N SER A 16 15.42 29.16 22.75
CA SER A 16 15.86 28.18 23.74
C SER A 16 14.96 26.95 23.82
N ALA A 17 13.71 27.04 23.37
CA ALA A 17 12.76 25.95 23.43
C ALA A 17 12.93 25.01 22.23
N ASN A 18 13.24 23.74 22.51
CA ASN A 18 13.42 22.68 21.52
C ASN A 18 12.09 22.11 20.98
N LYS A 19 10.96 22.47 21.60
CA LYS A 19 9.60 22.05 21.23
C LYS A 19 8.64 23.22 21.34
N CYS A 20 7.60 23.22 20.52
CA CYS A 20 6.53 24.19 20.63
C CYS A 20 5.72 23.96 21.91
N THR A 21 5.51 25.02 22.68
CA THR A 21 4.73 24.99 23.92
C THR A 21 3.25 24.67 23.70
N LYS A 22 2.70 24.99 22.53
CA LYS A 22 1.27 24.79 22.21
C LYS A 22 0.95 23.39 21.67
N CYS A 23 1.75 22.86 20.76
CA CYS A 23 1.46 21.59 20.07
C CYS A 23 2.51 20.48 20.31
N GLY A 24 3.61 20.78 21.01
CA GLY A 24 4.68 19.82 21.29
C GLY A 24 5.59 19.48 20.10
N CYS A 25 5.37 20.08 18.93
CA CYS A 25 6.16 19.82 17.73
C CYS A 25 7.63 20.27 17.91
N PRO A 26 8.63 19.42 17.61
CA PRO A 26 10.03 19.76 17.78
C PRO A 26 10.54 20.79 16.76
N LYS A 27 11.55 21.56 17.15
CA LYS A 27 12.24 22.51 16.27
C LYS A 27 12.89 21.76 15.09
N GLY A 28 12.63 22.21 13.86
CA GLY A 28 13.15 21.54 12.66
C GLY A 28 12.48 20.20 12.33
N ALA A 29 11.28 19.94 12.84
CA ALA A 29 10.50 18.76 12.47
C ALA A 29 10.38 18.61 10.95
N SER A 30 10.63 17.40 10.45
CA SER A 30 10.35 17.06 9.04
C SER A 30 8.85 17.17 8.73
N GLY A 31 8.50 17.18 7.45
CA GLY A 31 7.09 17.29 7.02
C GLY A 31 6.19 16.21 7.65
N ASP A 32 6.66 14.97 7.74
CA ASP A 32 5.91 13.86 8.37
C ASP A 32 5.70 14.06 9.87
N VAL A 33 6.72 14.56 10.57
CA VAL A 33 6.64 14.83 12.00
C VAL A 33 5.69 16.01 12.23
N THR A 34 5.76 17.04 11.40
CA THR A 34 4.86 18.21 11.45
C THR A 34 3.40 17.81 11.24
N ALA A 35 3.10 16.98 10.23
CA ALA A 35 1.76 16.50 9.93
C ALA A 35 1.13 15.74 11.11
N LYS A 36 1.93 14.96 11.85
CA LYS A 36 1.49 14.25 13.05
C LYS A 36 1.00 15.19 14.16
N PHE A 37 1.66 16.34 14.35
CA PHE A 37 1.31 17.31 15.39
C PHE A 37 0.25 18.32 14.94
N GLN A 38 0.12 18.56 13.63
CA GLN A 38 -0.88 19.46 13.08
C GLN A 38 -2.29 18.84 13.11
N ASN A 39 -2.41 17.59 12.66
CA ASN A 39 -3.67 16.85 12.74
C ASN A 39 -3.40 15.35 12.95
N PRO A 40 -3.37 14.88 14.22
CA PRO A 40 -2.97 13.50 14.53
C PRO A 40 -3.94 12.46 13.99
N GLU A 41 -5.24 12.76 13.90
CA GLU A 41 -6.25 11.85 13.36
C GLU A 41 -6.12 11.70 11.84
N LEU A 42 -5.93 12.82 11.13
CA LEU A 42 -5.72 12.80 9.69
C LEU A 42 -4.40 12.10 9.33
N TYR A 43 -3.35 12.29 10.14
CA TYR A 43 -2.07 11.60 9.97
C TYR A 43 -2.22 10.08 10.14
N LYS A 44 -2.88 9.62 11.22
CA LYS A 44 -3.13 8.18 11.46
C LYS A 44 -3.95 7.56 10.33
N SER A 45 -5.02 8.21 9.90
CA SER A 45 -5.90 7.69 8.83
C SER A 45 -5.22 7.63 7.46
N THR A 46 -4.41 8.64 7.12
CA THR A 46 -3.63 8.67 5.87
C THR A 46 -2.53 7.61 5.88
N LYS A 47 -1.84 7.43 7.02
CA LYS A 47 -0.81 6.41 7.18
C LYS A 47 -1.38 5.00 7.07
N ALA A 48 -2.53 4.74 7.68
CA ALA A 48 -3.23 3.47 7.55
C ALA A 48 -3.64 3.20 6.09
N ALA A 49 -4.24 4.18 5.41
CA ALA A 49 -4.63 4.04 4.01
C ALA A 49 -3.43 3.73 3.09
N LYS A 50 -2.30 4.44 3.26
CA LYS A 50 -1.06 4.17 2.52
C LYS A 50 -0.52 2.76 2.79
N SER A 51 -0.52 2.32 4.04
CA SER A 51 -0.07 0.97 4.40
C SER A 51 -0.93 -0.11 3.73
N LEU A 52 -2.25 0.07 3.75
CA LEU A 52 -3.17 -0.86 3.10
C LEU A 52 -2.98 -0.90 1.58
N GLN A 53 -2.83 0.27 0.94
CA GLN A 53 -2.53 0.35 -0.49
C GLN A 53 -1.23 -0.36 -0.83
N GLY A 54 -0.18 -0.21 -0.01
CA GLY A 54 1.09 -0.90 -0.19
C GLY A 54 0.96 -2.42 -0.12
N ILE A 55 0.24 -2.94 0.89
CA ILE A 55 0.02 -4.39 1.05
C ILE A 55 -0.83 -4.95 -0.10
N LEU A 56 -1.91 -4.27 -0.49
CA LEU A 56 -2.75 -4.69 -1.60
C LEU A 56 -1.99 -4.66 -2.93
N ALA A 57 -1.19 -3.62 -3.18
CA ALA A 57 -0.35 -3.54 -4.36
C ALA A 57 0.67 -4.68 -4.41
N ALA A 58 1.34 -4.95 -3.28
CA ALA A 58 2.26 -6.08 -3.16
C ALA A 58 1.53 -7.39 -3.43
N LEU A 59 0.40 -7.65 -2.77
CA LEU A 59 -0.39 -8.88 -2.92
C LEU A 59 -0.85 -9.13 -4.35
N LEU A 60 -1.22 -8.08 -5.08
CA LEU A 60 -1.62 -8.19 -6.49
C LEU A 60 -0.41 -8.51 -7.39
N LEU A 61 0.75 -7.89 -7.13
CA LEU A 61 1.96 -8.04 -7.96
C LEU A 61 2.78 -9.30 -7.63
N THR A 62 2.69 -9.81 -6.40
CA THR A 62 3.46 -10.97 -5.93
C THR A 62 3.35 -12.18 -6.85
N PRO A 63 2.17 -12.61 -7.31
CA PRO A 63 2.06 -13.71 -8.26
C PRO A 63 2.87 -13.50 -9.54
N CYS A 64 2.96 -12.28 -10.06
CA CYS A 64 3.75 -11.99 -11.25
C CYS A 64 5.24 -12.21 -10.99
N PHE A 65 5.76 -11.72 -9.85
CA PHE A 65 7.15 -11.97 -9.45
C PHE A 65 7.45 -13.45 -9.25
N ILE A 66 6.51 -14.19 -8.67
CA ILE A 66 6.60 -15.65 -8.51
C ILE A 66 6.69 -16.32 -9.88
N LEU A 67 5.77 -16.01 -10.80
CA LEU A 67 5.74 -16.60 -12.13
C LEU A 67 7.03 -16.31 -12.91
N VAL A 68 7.53 -15.06 -12.93
CA VAL A 68 8.82 -14.73 -13.56
C VAL A 68 9.95 -15.55 -12.97
N SER A 69 10.01 -15.65 -11.63
CA SER A 69 11.09 -16.36 -10.95
C SER A 69 11.09 -17.86 -11.28
N ILE A 70 9.91 -18.47 -11.42
CA ILE A 70 9.74 -19.86 -11.87
C ILE A 70 10.20 -20.00 -13.32
N PHE A 71 9.72 -19.15 -14.23
CA PHE A 71 10.09 -19.21 -15.65
C PHE A 71 11.59 -19.02 -15.90
N GLN A 72 12.26 -18.18 -15.10
CA GLN A 72 13.71 -17.96 -15.18
C GLN A 72 14.54 -19.02 -14.43
N GLY A 73 13.91 -19.99 -13.77
CA GLY A 73 14.61 -21.01 -12.96
C GLY A 73 15.31 -20.47 -11.71
N LYS A 74 14.98 -19.24 -11.27
CA LYS A 74 15.61 -18.55 -10.15
C LYS A 74 14.95 -18.92 -8.81
N VAL A 75 15.02 -20.20 -8.45
CA VAL A 75 14.34 -20.76 -7.26
C VAL A 75 14.75 -20.07 -5.96
N ALA A 76 16.02 -19.71 -5.80
CA ALA A 76 16.49 -19.00 -4.60
C ALA A 76 15.81 -17.63 -4.42
N PHE A 77 15.67 -16.86 -5.51
CA PHE A 77 14.97 -15.57 -5.49
C PHE A 77 13.48 -15.74 -5.20
N PHE A 78 12.86 -16.78 -5.76
CA PHE A 78 11.47 -17.14 -5.46
C PHE A 78 11.27 -17.40 -3.96
N VAL A 79 12.09 -18.26 -3.35
CA VAL A 79 11.96 -18.60 -1.92
C VAL A 79 12.17 -17.39 -1.03
N LEU A 80 13.19 -16.57 -1.30
CA LEU A 80 13.46 -15.34 -0.54
C LEU A 80 12.31 -14.34 -0.67
N TYR A 81 11.81 -14.12 -1.89
CA TYR A 81 10.70 -13.21 -2.12
C TYR A 81 9.42 -13.71 -1.45
N ALA A 82 9.03 -14.97 -1.67
CA ALA A 82 7.84 -15.56 -1.05
C ALA A 82 7.92 -15.53 0.48
N GLY A 83 9.08 -15.86 1.05
CA GLY A 83 9.32 -15.78 2.50
C GLY A 83 9.17 -14.36 3.04
N SER A 84 9.80 -13.37 2.39
CA SER A 84 9.71 -11.96 2.78
C SER A 84 8.29 -11.40 2.70
N PHE A 85 7.55 -11.77 1.65
CA PHE A 85 6.18 -11.37 1.45
C PHE A 85 5.24 -11.99 2.50
N MET A 86 5.38 -13.29 2.76
CA MET A 86 4.63 -13.97 3.81
C MET A 86 4.92 -13.38 5.19
N ALA A 87 6.18 -13.08 5.49
CA ALA A 87 6.55 -12.41 6.74
C ALA A 87 5.91 -11.02 6.87
N ALA A 88 5.89 -10.24 5.79
CA ALA A 88 5.25 -8.92 5.76
C ALA A 88 3.73 -9.02 5.96
N LEU A 89 3.07 -9.99 5.33
CA LEU A 89 1.63 -10.25 5.51
C LEU A 89 1.31 -10.69 6.95
N LEU A 90 2.08 -11.61 7.51
CA LEU A 90 1.90 -12.10 8.88
C LEU A 90 2.21 -11.02 9.93
N GLY A 91 3.08 -10.07 9.60
CA GLY A 91 3.37 -8.90 10.44
C GLY A 91 2.20 -7.93 10.57
N ASP A 92 1.34 -7.81 9.56
CA ASP A 92 0.16 -6.92 9.59
C ASP A 92 -1.10 -7.66 10.08
N LYS A 93 -1.20 -7.84 11.40
CA LYS A 93 -2.36 -8.46 12.05
C LYS A 93 -3.68 -7.72 11.73
N ALA A 94 -3.65 -6.41 11.55
CA ALA A 94 -4.83 -5.62 11.23
C ALA A 94 -5.35 -5.96 9.83
N PHE A 95 -4.45 -6.11 8.85
CA PHE A 95 -4.81 -6.56 7.50
C PHE A 95 -5.44 -7.95 7.54
N LEU A 96 -4.77 -8.92 8.18
CA LEU A 96 -5.25 -10.29 8.26
C LEU A 96 -6.64 -10.39 8.89
N LYS A 97 -6.86 -9.70 10.02
CA LYS A 97 -8.14 -9.72 10.71
C LYS A 97 -9.25 -9.05 9.89
N THR A 98 -8.93 -7.95 9.20
CA THR A 98 -9.90 -7.23 8.35
C THR A 98 -10.30 -8.08 7.14
N VAL A 99 -9.34 -8.72 6.48
CA VAL A 99 -9.62 -9.61 5.34
C VAL A 99 -10.33 -10.88 5.80
N ALA A 100 -9.90 -11.50 6.91
CA ALA A 100 -10.54 -12.69 7.46
C ALA A 100 -12.01 -12.45 7.84
N GLY A 101 -12.33 -11.28 8.38
CA GLY A 101 -13.69 -10.89 8.76
C GLY A 101 -14.58 -10.43 7.61
N ASN A 102 -14.05 -10.25 6.39
CA ASN A 102 -14.79 -9.65 5.28
C ASN A 102 -14.74 -10.55 4.03
N SER A 103 -15.81 -11.34 3.85
CA SER A 103 -15.93 -12.28 2.73
C SER A 103 -15.97 -11.61 1.36
N TRP A 104 -16.47 -10.36 1.27
CA TRP A 104 -16.40 -9.57 0.04
C TRP A 104 -14.95 -9.22 -0.32
N ALA A 105 -14.17 -8.75 0.66
CA ALA A 105 -12.78 -8.38 0.44
C ALA A 105 -11.95 -9.59 -0.01
N GLN A 106 -12.17 -10.76 0.60
CA GLN A 106 -11.54 -12.01 0.19
C GLN A 106 -11.84 -12.36 -1.27
N LYS A 107 -13.13 -12.33 -1.66
CA LYS A 107 -13.56 -12.65 -3.03
C LYS A 107 -12.95 -11.69 -4.04
N ILE A 108 -13.00 -10.38 -3.76
CA ILE A 108 -12.46 -9.36 -4.67
C ILE A 108 -10.95 -9.49 -4.81
N ILE A 109 -10.21 -9.61 -3.71
CA ILE A 109 -8.75 -9.83 -3.74
C ILE A 109 -8.43 -11.08 -4.54
N PHE A 110 -9.10 -12.20 -4.25
CA PHE A 110 -8.89 -13.47 -4.93
C PHE A 110 -9.17 -13.38 -6.44
N CYS A 111 -10.28 -12.75 -6.84
CA CYS A 111 -10.61 -12.55 -8.26
C CYS A 111 -9.53 -11.76 -9.00
N TYR A 112 -9.08 -10.64 -8.43
CA TYR A 112 -8.09 -9.79 -9.09
C TYR A 112 -6.70 -10.42 -9.12
N VAL A 113 -6.28 -11.08 -8.03
CA VAL A 113 -5.04 -11.87 -7.98
C VAL A 113 -5.08 -12.98 -9.02
N SER A 114 -6.16 -13.76 -9.08
CA SER A 114 -6.28 -14.87 -10.03
C SER A 114 -6.29 -14.39 -11.47
N PHE A 115 -7.09 -13.37 -11.77
CA PHE A 115 -7.19 -12.83 -13.13
C PHE A 115 -5.87 -12.18 -13.59
N GLY A 116 -5.23 -11.40 -12.72
CA GLY A 116 -3.92 -10.80 -13.00
C GLY A 116 -2.84 -11.86 -13.21
N SER A 117 -2.84 -12.93 -12.40
CA SER A 117 -1.91 -14.05 -12.54
C SER A 117 -2.11 -14.79 -13.85
N SER A 118 -3.35 -15.09 -14.23
CA SER A 118 -3.67 -15.77 -15.49
C SER A 118 -3.25 -14.96 -16.70
N LEU A 119 -3.58 -13.66 -16.75
CA LEU A 119 -3.16 -12.78 -17.84
C LEU A 119 -1.64 -12.73 -17.96
N PHE A 120 -0.94 -12.61 -16.83
CA PHE A 120 0.51 -12.56 -16.82
C PHE A 120 1.15 -13.91 -17.18
N GLY A 121 0.54 -15.02 -16.76
CA GLY A 121 0.96 -16.38 -17.14
C GLY A 121 0.80 -16.64 -18.63
N ILE A 122 -0.30 -16.20 -19.25
CA ILE A 122 -0.50 -16.28 -20.71
C ILE A 122 0.60 -15.50 -21.43
N ARG A 123 0.93 -14.30 -20.96
CA ARG A 123 2.05 -13.50 -21.52
C ARG A 123 3.36 -14.28 -21.47
N LEU A 124 3.70 -14.90 -20.32
CA LEU A 124 4.94 -15.67 -20.18
C LEU A 124 4.96 -16.93 -21.04
N TYR A 125 3.82 -17.59 -21.22
CA TYR A 125 3.70 -18.78 -22.07
C TYR A 125 3.88 -18.46 -23.55
N LEU A 126 3.36 -17.30 -23.99
CA LEU A 126 3.46 -16.82 -25.38
C LEU A 126 4.72 -15.97 -25.63
N ASP A 127 5.66 -15.96 -24.69
CA ASP A 127 6.90 -15.19 -24.81
C ASP A 127 7.70 -15.69 -26.01
N GLY A 128 8.09 -14.77 -26.91
CA GLY A 128 8.73 -15.08 -28.19
C GLY A 128 7.79 -15.35 -29.37
N GLN A 129 6.47 -15.50 -29.16
CA GLN A 129 5.47 -15.59 -30.23
C GLN A 129 4.67 -14.29 -30.43
N LEU A 130 4.67 -13.42 -29.42
CA LEU A 130 3.97 -12.15 -29.44
C LEU A 130 4.80 -11.06 -30.13
N SER A 131 4.15 -10.22 -30.93
CA SER A 131 4.76 -8.98 -31.43
C SER A 131 4.97 -7.98 -30.29
N ASP A 132 5.93 -7.07 -30.46
CA ASP A 132 6.20 -5.99 -29.49
C ASP A 132 4.93 -5.19 -29.16
N SER A 133 4.10 -4.91 -30.17
CA SER A 133 2.81 -4.22 -30.00
C SER A 133 1.86 -4.99 -29.07
N ALA A 134 1.78 -6.31 -29.19
CA ALA A 134 0.92 -7.13 -28.34
C ALA A 134 1.43 -7.13 -26.89
N ILE A 135 2.75 -7.14 -26.67
CA ILE A 135 3.35 -7.05 -25.33
C ILE A 135 2.94 -5.74 -24.63
N TYR A 136 2.98 -4.62 -25.34
CA TYR A 136 2.54 -3.33 -24.79
C TYR A 136 1.03 -3.32 -24.47
N TRP A 137 0.19 -3.94 -25.30
CA TRP A 137 -1.24 -4.09 -24.99
C TRP A 137 -1.48 -4.93 -23.73
N PHE A 138 -0.77 -6.04 -23.56
CA PHE A 138 -0.87 -6.85 -22.34
C PHE A 138 -0.47 -6.05 -21.10
N ALA A 139 0.63 -5.29 -21.16
CA ALA A 139 1.05 -4.41 -20.07
C ALA A 139 0.02 -3.30 -19.80
N GLY A 140 -0.56 -2.71 -20.83
CA GLY A 140 -1.61 -1.69 -20.73
C GLY A 140 -2.89 -2.24 -20.07
N ILE A 141 -3.37 -3.40 -20.52
CA ILE A 141 -4.53 -4.09 -19.93
C ILE A 141 -4.27 -4.41 -18.46
N PHE A 142 -3.07 -4.93 -18.16
CA PHE A 142 -2.67 -5.22 -16.78
C PHE A 142 -2.69 -3.96 -15.91
N MET A 143 -2.05 -2.86 -16.34
CA MET A 143 -2.07 -1.59 -15.60
C MET A 143 -3.48 -1.02 -15.45
N ALA A 144 -4.32 -1.11 -16.49
CA ALA A 144 -5.71 -0.67 -16.44
C ALA A 144 -6.52 -1.48 -15.42
N LEU A 145 -6.30 -2.79 -15.32
CA LEU A 145 -6.96 -3.65 -14.35
C LEU A 145 -6.58 -3.30 -12.90
N TYR A 146 -5.31 -2.98 -12.66
CA TYR A 146 -4.85 -2.50 -11.35
C TYR A 146 -5.46 -1.15 -11.00
N ALA A 147 -5.48 -0.22 -11.95
CA ALA A 147 -6.13 1.07 -11.75
C ALA A 147 -7.62 0.88 -11.44
N ALA A 148 -8.31 0.01 -12.18
CA ALA A 148 -9.71 -0.32 -11.95
C ALA A 148 -9.94 -0.93 -10.57
N PHE A 149 -9.06 -1.80 -10.08
CA PHE A 149 -9.12 -2.35 -8.72
C PHE A 149 -9.09 -1.25 -7.65
N PHE A 150 -8.10 -0.34 -7.71
CA PHE A 150 -7.96 0.71 -6.71
C PHE A 150 -9.06 1.76 -6.80
N ILE A 151 -9.55 2.07 -8.00
CA ILE A 151 -10.72 2.92 -8.21
C ILE A 151 -11.95 2.24 -7.60
N TYR A 152 -12.17 0.96 -7.90
CA TYR A 152 -13.29 0.20 -7.35
C TYR A 152 -13.24 0.14 -5.82
N LEU A 153 -12.08 -0.10 -5.23
CA LEU A 153 -11.88 -0.09 -3.77
C LEU A 153 -12.18 1.29 -3.16
N LYS A 154 -11.84 2.38 -3.86
CA LYS A 154 -12.02 3.75 -3.36
C LYS A 154 -13.47 4.23 -3.46
N TYR A 155 -14.19 3.86 -4.51
CA TYR A 155 -15.54 4.39 -4.79
C TYR A 155 -16.68 3.43 -4.43
N SER A 156 -16.43 2.13 -4.33
CA SER A 156 -17.45 1.16 -3.92
C SER A 156 -17.83 1.35 -2.45
N LYS A 157 -19.13 1.28 -2.12
CA LYS A 157 -19.62 1.32 -0.73
C LYS A 157 -18.95 0.27 0.16
N GLN A 158 -18.74 -0.93 -0.39
CA GLN A 158 -18.07 -2.02 0.32
C GLN A 158 -16.57 -1.78 0.47
N GLY A 159 -15.94 -1.14 -0.51
CA GLY A 159 -14.53 -0.75 -0.47
C GLY A 159 -14.24 0.35 0.56
N VAL A 160 -15.11 1.36 0.64
CA VAL A 160 -15.06 2.39 1.69
C VAL A 160 -15.22 1.75 3.08
N SER A 161 -16.21 0.88 3.26
CA SER A 161 -16.41 0.16 4.53
C SER A 161 -15.19 -0.69 4.91
N PHE A 162 -14.58 -1.39 3.95
CA PHE A 162 -13.35 -2.15 4.17
C PHE A 162 -12.17 -1.25 4.58
N LEU A 163 -12.01 -0.09 3.94
CA LEU A 163 -11.00 0.90 4.30
C LEU A 163 -11.19 1.44 5.73
N GLU A 164 -12.44 1.69 6.13
CA GLU A 164 -12.79 2.13 7.48
C GLU A 164 -12.53 1.05 8.53
N GLN A 165 -12.92 -0.20 8.25
CA GLN A 165 -12.63 -1.36 9.12
C GLN A 165 -11.13 -1.53 9.33
N TYR A 166 -10.33 -1.43 8.26
CA TYR A 166 -8.87 -1.51 8.38
C TYR A 166 -8.29 -0.37 9.23
N LYS A 167 -8.79 0.86 9.02
CA LYS A 167 -8.35 2.04 9.80
C LYS A 167 -8.68 1.88 11.29
N SER A 168 -9.84 1.34 11.65
CA SER A 168 -10.20 1.13 13.05
C SER A 168 -9.33 0.04 13.70
N MET A 169 -9.07 -1.07 13.00
CA MET A 169 -8.24 -2.16 13.54
C MET A 169 -6.77 -1.80 13.70
N ARG A 170 -6.23 -0.89 12.88
CA ARG A 170 -4.81 -0.47 12.96
C ARG A 170 -4.55 0.62 13.99
N ASN A 171 -5.59 1.37 14.38
CA ASN A 171 -5.49 2.43 15.37
C ASN A 171 -5.84 1.95 16.79
N ASN A 172 -6.42 0.76 16.93
CA ASN A 172 -6.58 0.02 18.19
C ASN A 172 -5.28 -0.71 18.56
#